data_AF-A0A7X8H7D7-F1
#
_entry.id   AF-A0A7X8H7D7-F1
#
_cell.length_a   1.000
_cell.length_b   1.000
_cell.length_c   1.000
_cell.angle_alpha   90.00
_cell.angle_beta   90.00
_cell.angle_gamma   90.00
#
_symmetry.space_group_name_H-M   'P 1'
#
loop_
_entity.id
_entity.type
_entity.pdbx_description
1 polymer ?
#
loop_
_entity_poly.entity_id
_entity_poly.type
_entity_poly.pdbx_seq_one_letter_code
_entity_poly.pdbx_strand_id
1 'polypeptide(L)'
;MKKIYDVIIIGGGVVGCAIAWFLSRFNLEILLLERELDVCCGISKANTGIIHSRSYLTPETVKGELHQRALPWFPKIEKELDFHPLVTGALTVAFNRDDLNYLKSLKKIGKYDDTEILSLQESQILEPNLSDRIIATYYDPHAMVVSPFRLTLAFAEGAALNGVEFQFNRLVEGFDLKNSKKIIVKTPNENYEAFFVVNAAGLSSTKLAQQSGDQVPTLSAFKGEYILLDKENQGFVKNIIYPVPSLVSKGILVSPTPEGNILAGPNFESCYDDDTSTTFQGLNEVRAGAQKLIPRFPFDQTIQIFAGIRPTLPERDFLIFVSKKYPGLIHLCGIESPGLTASPGIAEYVGELLIQQGLSLKEKDQIIFRKAFPVFHDCDWKKREDLIAQNPDWGHIVCRCEEVTLAEVKYALNMNPPARTMDGLKRRIRVTAGRCQGSFCQMHLPSIVMNQLNISIQDLLKSGKNSNLFVGETKKVVNAHATPH
;
A
#
# COMPACT_ATOMS: atom_id res chain seq x y z
N MET A 1 21.45 -6.65 -28.75
CA MET A 1 21.67 -7.59 -27.62
C MET A 1 20.65 -7.28 -26.55
N LYS A 2 20.03 -8.27 -25.89
CA LYS A 2 19.11 -8.00 -24.76
C LYS A 2 19.90 -7.37 -23.60
N LYS A 3 19.35 -6.31 -23.00
CA LYS A 3 19.91 -5.65 -21.80
C LYS A 3 19.99 -6.66 -20.65
N ILE A 4 21.09 -6.64 -19.90
CA ILE A 4 21.30 -7.45 -18.71
C ILE A 4 21.24 -6.50 -17.52
N TYR A 5 20.52 -6.91 -16.47
CA TYR A 5 20.36 -6.10 -15.26
C TYR A 5 21.27 -6.61 -14.15
N ASP A 6 21.68 -5.72 -13.27
CA ASP A 6 22.33 -6.11 -12.02
C ASP A 6 21.32 -6.76 -11.10
N VAL A 7 20.13 -6.13 -10.96
CA VAL A 7 19.05 -6.60 -10.10
C VAL A 7 17.70 -6.56 -10.83
N ILE A 8 16.96 -7.67 -10.82
CA ILE A 8 15.52 -7.68 -11.14
C ILE A 8 14.71 -7.85 -9.86
N ILE A 9 13.72 -6.98 -9.66
CA ILE A 9 12.75 -7.05 -8.55
C ILE A 9 11.41 -7.50 -9.11
N ILE A 10 10.79 -8.51 -8.50
CA ILE A 10 9.51 -9.07 -8.94
C ILE A 10 8.43 -8.64 -7.95
N GLY A 11 7.48 -7.83 -8.43
CA GLY A 11 6.35 -7.30 -7.66
C GLY A 11 6.47 -5.80 -7.37
N GLY A 12 5.50 -5.02 -7.84
CA GLY A 12 5.34 -3.58 -7.63
C GLY A 12 4.46 -3.24 -6.43
N GLY A 13 4.46 -4.10 -5.41
CA GLY A 13 3.89 -3.77 -4.09
C GLY A 13 4.82 -2.85 -3.28
N VAL A 14 4.39 -2.46 -2.08
CA VAL A 14 5.15 -1.56 -1.20
C VAL A 14 6.56 -2.10 -0.90
N VAL A 15 6.71 -3.42 -0.72
CA VAL A 15 8.01 -4.06 -0.44
C VAL A 15 8.94 -3.98 -1.64
N GLY A 16 8.46 -4.37 -2.83
CA GLY A 16 9.26 -4.30 -4.05
C GLY A 16 9.63 -2.87 -4.44
N CYS A 17 8.71 -1.91 -4.27
CA CYS A 17 9.00 -0.50 -4.50
C CYS A 17 10.01 0.06 -3.48
N ALA A 18 9.91 -0.32 -2.20
CA ALA A 18 10.89 0.08 -1.18
C ALA A 18 12.29 -0.47 -1.48
N ILE A 19 12.39 -1.74 -1.92
CA ILE A 19 13.65 -2.35 -2.37
C ILE A 19 14.21 -1.60 -3.58
N ALA A 20 13.36 -1.30 -4.57
CA ALA A 20 13.75 -0.54 -5.75
C ALA A 20 14.29 0.85 -5.38
N TRP A 21 13.58 1.57 -4.50
CA TRP A 21 14.01 2.89 -4.02
C TRP A 21 15.33 2.83 -3.27
N PHE A 22 15.47 1.91 -2.32
CA PHE A 22 16.72 1.74 -1.56
C PHE A 22 17.90 1.42 -2.49
N LEU A 23 17.73 0.46 -3.42
CA LEU A 23 18.79 0.06 -4.34
C LEU A 23 19.08 1.12 -5.41
N SER A 24 18.12 1.98 -5.74
CA SER A 24 18.29 3.05 -6.74
C SER A 24 19.37 4.07 -6.35
N ARG A 25 19.75 4.13 -5.08
CA ARG A 25 20.85 4.95 -4.56
C ARG A 25 22.23 4.51 -5.05
N PHE A 26 22.36 3.29 -5.55
CA PHE A 26 23.61 2.70 -6.00
C PHE A 26 23.70 2.67 -7.54
N ASN A 27 24.92 2.58 -8.06
CA ASN A 27 25.22 2.46 -9.49
C ASN A 27 24.87 1.06 -10.00
N LEU A 28 23.58 0.80 -10.18
CA LEU A 28 23.01 -0.48 -10.59
C LEU A 28 22.00 -0.28 -11.73
N GLU A 29 22.01 -1.21 -12.68
CA GLU A 29 20.94 -1.39 -13.67
C GLU A 29 19.82 -2.23 -13.03
N ILE A 30 18.71 -1.59 -12.67
CA ILE A 30 17.61 -2.22 -11.92
C ILE A 30 16.33 -2.24 -12.76
N LEU A 31 15.68 -3.41 -12.79
CA LEU A 31 14.37 -3.60 -13.41
C LEU A 31 13.36 -4.04 -12.35
N LEU A 32 12.18 -3.41 -12.28
CA LEU A 32 11.03 -3.92 -11.55
C LEU A 32 9.99 -4.49 -12.53
N LEU A 33 9.64 -5.76 -12.35
CA LEU A 33 8.60 -6.46 -13.10
C LEU A 33 7.31 -6.53 -12.26
N GLU A 34 6.20 -6.03 -12.80
CA GLU A 34 4.87 -6.08 -12.18
C GLU A 34 3.86 -6.74 -13.13
N ARG A 35 3.09 -7.70 -12.61
CA ARG A 35 2.12 -8.47 -13.39
C ARG A 35 0.90 -7.62 -13.77
N GLU A 36 0.54 -6.68 -12.91
CA GLU A 36 -0.55 -5.73 -13.08
C GLU A 36 -0.14 -4.54 -13.96
N LEU A 37 -1.08 -3.64 -14.25
CA LEU A 37 -0.85 -2.48 -15.13
C LEU A 37 -0.19 -1.28 -14.43
N ASP A 38 0.00 -1.36 -13.11
CA ASP A 38 0.48 -0.26 -12.28
C ASP A 38 1.01 -0.83 -10.94
N VAL A 39 1.80 -0.05 -10.22
CA VAL A 39 2.22 -0.38 -8.85
C VAL A 39 1.04 -0.34 -7.88
N CYS A 40 1.19 -0.95 -6.71
CA CYS A 40 0.18 -0.97 -5.65
C CYS A 40 -1.17 -1.55 -6.12
N CYS A 41 -1.16 -2.55 -7.01
CA CYS A 41 -2.40 -3.18 -7.50
C CYS A 41 -2.81 -4.44 -6.73
N GLY A 42 -1.88 -5.08 -6.02
CA GLY A 42 -2.12 -6.24 -5.16
C GLY A 42 -2.48 -5.88 -3.71
N ILE A 43 -1.97 -6.67 -2.76
CA ILE A 43 -2.26 -6.55 -1.32
C ILE A 43 -1.91 -5.19 -0.71
N SER A 44 -0.91 -4.49 -1.26
CA SER A 44 -0.43 -3.20 -0.73
C SER A 44 -1.49 -2.10 -0.77
N LYS A 45 -2.55 -2.27 -1.57
CA LYS A 45 -3.62 -1.29 -1.73
C LYS A 45 -4.72 -1.38 -0.67
N ALA A 46 -4.78 -2.50 0.06
CA ALA A 46 -5.91 -2.81 0.95
C ALA A 46 -5.40 -3.16 2.36
N ASN A 47 -5.06 -2.12 3.12
CA ASN A 47 -4.64 -2.21 4.52
C ASN A 47 -4.97 -0.90 5.24
N THR A 48 -4.83 -0.87 6.57
CA THR A 48 -5.16 0.31 7.38
C THR A 48 -4.14 1.46 7.28
N GLY A 49 -3.03 1.30 6.55
CA GLY A 49 -2.05 2.37 6.40
C GLY A 49 -1.27 2.69 7.67
N ILE A 50 -1.25 1.82 8.67
CA ILE A 50 -0.60 2.15 9.95
C ILE A 50 0.91 1.92 9.88
N ILE A 51 1.67 2.92 10.35
CA ILE A 51 3.08 2.77 10.72
C ILE A 51 3.12 2.48 12.21
N HIS A 52 3.26 1.20 12.54
CA HIS A 52 3.26 0.75 13.92
C HIS A 52 4.48 1.29 14.67
N SER A 53 4.28 1.82 15.86
CA SER A 53 5.36 2.18 16.78
C SER A 53 6.05 0.93 17.33
N ARG A 54 7.15 1.13 18.05
CA ARG A 54 7.92 0.05 18.70
C ARG A 54 7.09 -0.80 19.67
N SER A 55 6.03 -0.25 20.24
CA SER A 55 5.17 -0.94 21.21
C SER A 55 4.42 -2.13 20.62
N TYR A 56 4.23 -2.15 19.30
CA TYR A 56 3.57 -3.25 18.55
C TYR A 56 4.56 -4.22 17.90
N LEU A 57 5.82 -4.20 18.33
CA LEU A 57 6.83 -5.15 17.90
C LEU A 57 6.41 -6.58 18.25
N THR A 58 6.75 -7.54 17.38
CA THR A 58 6.68 -8.97 17.70
C THR A 58 8.09 -9.46 18.01
N PRO A 59 8.53 -9.50 19.29
CA PRO A 59 9.91 -9.87 19.63
C PRO A 59 10.26 -11.28 19.13
N GLU A 60 11.55 -11.54 18.90
CA GLU A 60 12.06 -12.88 18.55
C GLU A 60 11.53 -13.43 17.21
N THR A 61 11.07 -12.54 16.32
CA THR A 61 10.61 -12.87 14.96
C THR A 61 11.33 -12.00 13.93
N VAL A 62 11.46 -12.50 12.70
CA VAL A 62 12.02 -11.75 11.57
C VAL A 62 11.18 -10.51 11.30
N LYS A 63 9.84 -10.62 11.34
CA LYS A 63 8.98 -9.44 11.15
C LYS A 63 9.18 -8.37 12.20
N GLY A 64 9.45 -8.77 13.46
CA GLY A 64 9.75 -7.83 14.53
C GLY A 64 11.08 -7.13 14.28
N GLU A 65 12.13 -7.88 14.00
CA GLU A 65 13.44 -7.32 13.68
C GLU A 65 13.36 -6.29 12.54
N LEU A 66 12.71 -6.64 11.43
CA LEU A 66 12.61 -5.77 10.26
C LEU A 66 11.67 -4.57 10.48
N HIS A 67 10.63 -4.73 11.31
CA HIS A 67 9.83 -3.60 11.79
C HIS A 67 10.69 -2.62 12.58
N GLN A 68 11.49 -3.10 13.53
CA GLN A 68 12.38 -2.24 14.32
C GLN A 68 13.42 -1.53 13.44
N ARG A 69 14.03 -2.24 12.49
CA ARG A 69 14.97 -1.66 11.51
C ARG A 69 14.31 -0.58 10.65
N ALA A 70 13.01 -0.69 10.38
CA ALA A 70 12.30 0.26 9.53
C ALA A 70 12.03 1.64 10.17
N LEU A 71 11.88 1.73 11.50
CA LEU A 71 11.47 2.97 12.16
C LEU A 71 12.41 4.17 11.88
N PRO A 72 13.75 4.01 11.94
CA PRO A 72 14.68 5.10 11.63
C PRO A 72 14.69 5.56 10.16
N TRP A 73 14.02 4.82 9.26
CA TRP A 73 13.90 5.22 7.85
C TRP A 73 12.82 6.26 7.61
N PHE A 74 11.79 6.38 8.46
CA PHE A 74 10.68 7.30 8.21
C PHE A 74 11.09 8.78 8.14
N PRO A 75 11.99 9.30 8.99
CA PRO A 75 12.53 10.66 8.82
C PRO A 75 13.29 10.84 7.50
N LYS A 76 13.98 9.81 7.02
CA LYS A 76 14.67 9.85 5.71
C LYS A 76 13.66 9.81 4.56
N ILE A 77 12.63 8.97 4.65
CA ILE A 77 11.53 8.89 3.69
C ILE A 77 10.85 10.25 3.56
N GLU A 78 10.58 10.93 4.67
CA GLU A 78 9.99 12.27 4.65
C GLU A 78 10.86 13.26 3.88
N LYS A 79 12.16 13.27 4.16
CA LYS A 79 13.13 14.16 3.51
C LYS A 79 13.37 13.84 2.02
N GLU A 80 13.59 12.57 1.70
CA GLU A 80 14.04 12.11 0.38
C GLU A 80 12.88 11.89 -0.58
N LEU A 81 11.69 11.61 -0.05
CA LEU A 81 10.50 11.34 -0.85
C LEU A 81 9.42 12.42 -0.74
N ASP A 82 9.59 13.43 0.11
CA ASP A 82 8.60 14.49 0.34
C ASP A 82 7.24 13.86 0.72
N PHE A 83 7.30 12.93 1.67
CA PHE A 83 6.19 12.10 2.08
C PHE A 83 5.99 12.21 3.59
N HIS A 84 4.86 12.81 3.99
CA HIS A 84 4.60 13.14 5.39
C HIS A 84 3.51 12.20 5.94
N PRO A 85 3.86 11.21 6.78
CA PRO A 85 2.88 10.46 7.57
C PRO A 85 2.07 11.39 8.47
N LEU A 86 0.79 11.06 8.67
CA LEU A 86 -0.03 11.72 9.69
C LEU A 86 0.36 11.16 11.05
N VAL A 87 1.02 11.97 11.89
CA VAL A 87 1.24 11.63 13.30
C VAL A 87 -0.08 11.78 14.04
N THR A 88 -0.58 10.69 14.63
CA THR A 88 -1.85 10.67 15.37
C THR A 88 -1.64 10.30 16.82
N GLY A 89 -0.87 9.24 17.05
CA GLY A 89 -0.93 8.45 18.27
C GLY A 89 -1.90 7.27 18.17
N ALA A 90 -1.80 6.36 19.13
CA ALA A 90 -2.59 5.14 19.23
C ALA A 90 -3.04 4.87 20.66
N LEU A 91 -4.26 4.34 20.80
CA LEU A 91 -4.87 3.91 22.05
C LEU A 91 -5.20 2.42 21.94
N THR A 92 -4.47 1.55 22.66
CA THR A 92 -4.94 0.16 22.86
C THR A 92 -5.86 0.13 24.06
N VAL A 93 -7.09 -0.33 23.86
CA VAL A 93 -8.14 -0.25 24.87
C VAL A 93 -8.28 -1.55 25.67
N ALA A 94 -8.47 -1.44 26.97
CA ALA A 94 -8.78 -2.54 27.87
C ALA A 94 -10.23 -2.51 28.32
N PHE A 95 -10.94 -3.64 28.23
CA PHE A 95 -12.30 -3.81 28.72
C PHE A 95 -12.36 -4.59 30.05
N ASN A 96 -11.26 -5.25 30.42
CA ASN A 96 -11.18 -6.11 31.60
C ASN A 96 -9.74 -6.13 32.17
N ARG A 97 -9.55 -6.88 33.27
CA ARG A 97 -8.25 -6.96 33.97
C ARG A 97 -7.15 -7.65 33.16
N ASP A 98 -7.48 -8.62 32.33
CA ASP A 98 -6.50 -9.33 31.50
C ASP A 98 -6.00 -8.42 30.37
N ASP A 99 -6.92 -7.67 29.75
CA ASP A 99 -6.56 -6.63 28.78
C ASP A 99 -5.61 -5.59 29.43
N LEU A 100 -5.89 -5.16 30.66
CA LEU A 100 -5.02 -4.23 31.39
C LEU A 100 -3.60 -4.79 31.63
N ASN A 101 -3.49 -6.10 31.88
CA ASN A 101 -2.17 -6.74 31.99
C ASN A 101 -1.43 -6.75 30.65
N TYR A 102 -2.16 -6.93 29.54
CA TYR A 102 -1.59 -6.78 28.20
C TYR A 102 -1.06 -5.36 27.95
N LEU A 103 -1.80 -4.32 28.34
CA LEU A 103 -1.34 -2.93 28.21
C LEU A 103 0.01 -2.68 28.91
N LYS A 104 0.23 -3.28 30.10
CA LYS A 104 1.51 -3.19 30.82
C LYS A 104 2.66 -3.83 30.04
N SER A 105 2.37 -4.88 29.28
CA SER A 105 3.37 -5.54 28.43
C SER A 105 3.78 -4.64 27.26
N LEU A 106 2.84 -3.92 26.64
CA LEU A 106 3.12 -2.94 25.58
C LEU A 106 4.09 -1.86 26.07
N LYS A 107 3.82 -1.28 27.25
CA LYS A 107 4.72 -0.29 27.87
C LYS A 107 6.14 -0.83 28.07
N LYS A 108 6.27 -2.10 28.49
CA LYS A 108 7.58 -2.76 28.67
C LYS A 108 8.32 -3.00 27.34
N ILE A 109 7.60 -3.31 26.26
CA ILE A 109 8.16 -3.57 24.93
C ILE A 109 8.56 -2.25 24.24
N GLY A 110 7.67 -1.26 24.26
CA GLY A 110 7.84 0.03 23.59
C GLY A 110 9.06 0.79 24.10
N LYS A 111 9.30 0.78 25.42
CA LYS A 111 10.43 1.48 26.08
C LYS A 111 10.53 2.97 25.71
N TYR A 112 9.39 3.60 25.48
CA TYR A 112 9.26 5.04 25.30
C TYR A 112 8.80 5.67 26.61
N ASP A 113 9.50 6.70 27.05
CA ASP A 113 9.24 7.37 28.34
C ASP A 113 7.91 8.14 28.33
N ASP A 114 7.48 8.61 27.16
CA ASP A 114 6.25 9.39 26.93
C ASP A 114 5.03 8.52 26.58
N THR A 115 5.11 7.20 26.79
CA THR A 115 3.96 6.29 26.65
C THR A 115 3.30 6.01 27.99
N GLU A 116 1.96 5.99 28.01
CA GLU A 116 1.18 6.04 29.26
C GLU A 116 0.07 4.99 29.29
N ILE A 117 -0.26 4.52 30.49
CA ILE A 117 -1.52 3.80 30.71
C ILE A 117 -2.47 4.82 31.33
N LEU A 118 -3.47 5.22 30.57
CA LEU A 118 -4.44 6.23 30.91
C LEU A 118 -5.70 5.60 31.49
N SER A 119 -6.32 6.29 32.44
CA SER A 119 -7.69 6.06 32.86
C SER A 119 -8.67 6.40 31.74
N LEU A 120 -9.91 5.89 31.80
CA LEU A 120 -10.96 6.25 30.83
C LEU A 120 -11.14 7.76 30.68
N GLN A 121 -11.11 8.51 31.79
CA GLN A 121 -11.31 9.97 31.78
C GLN A 121 -10.20 10.68 31.00
N GLU A 122 -8.94 10.28 31.20
CA GLU A 122 -7.80 10.81 30.45
C GLU A 122 -7.88 10.40 28.97
N SER A 123 -8.25 9.15 28.68
CA SER A 123 -8.45 8.66 27.32
C SER A 123 -9.54 9.44 26.58
N GLN A 124 -10.64 9.80 27.25
CA GLN A 124 -11.75 10.56 26.67
C GLN A 124 -11.40 12.04 26.40
N ILE A 125 -10.39 12.60 27.06
CA ILE A 125 -9.86 13.92 26.69
C ILE A 125 -9.19 13.84 25.31
N LEU A 126 -8.45 12.76 25.03
CA LEU A 126 -7.79 12.53 23.75
C LEU A 126 -8.77 12.08 22.66
N GLU A 127 -9.72 11.22 23.02
CA GLU A 127 -10.70 10.60 22.12
C GLU A 127 -12.11 10.58 22.75
N PRO A 128 -12.89 11.67 22.60
CA PRO A 128 -14.17 11.85 23.29
C PRO A 128 -15.25 10.82 22.95
N ASN A 129 -15.13 10.13 21.82
CA ASN A 129 -16.13 9.18 21.33
C ASN A 129 -15.90 7.74 21.83
N LEU A 130 -14.88 7.50 22.67
CA LEU A 130 -14.58 6.19 23.22
C LEU A 130 -15.74 5.59 24.02
N SER A 131 -15.88 4.27 23.92
CA SER A 131 -16.82 3.47 24.70
C SER A 131 -16.58 3.59 26.21
N ASP A 132 -17.63 3.91 26.98
CA ASP A 132 -17.59 3.94 28.45
C ASP A 132 -17.36 2.56 29.10
N ARG A 133 -17.32 1.49 28.30
CA ARG A 133 -16.97 0.13 28.76
C ARG A 133 -15.46 -0.07 28.91
N ILE A 134 -14.66 0.85 28.38
CA ILE A 134 -13.19 0.79 28.47
C ILE A 134 -12.78 1.21 29.88
N ILE A 135 -11.89 0.44 30.50
CA ILE A 135 -11.41 0.72 31.87
C ILE A 135 -10.05 1.43 31.89
N ALA A 136 -9.26 1.28 30.84
CA ALA A 136 -7.96 1.92 30.66
C ALA A 136 -7.50 1.84 29.21
N THR A 137 -6.54 2.67 28.83
CA THR A 137 -5.88 2.58 27.51
C THR A 137 -4.37 2.69 27.61
N TYR A 138 -3.63 1.97 26.77
CA TYR A 138 -2.22 2.28 26.51
C TYR A 138 -2.14 3.32 25.41
N TYR A 139 -1.64 4.51 25.72
CA TYR A 139 -1.41 5.59 24.78
C TYR A 139 0.04 5.60 24.28
N ASP A 140 0.18 5.62 22.96
CA ASP A 140 1.46 5.75 22.26
C ASP A 140 1.41 6.93 21.29
N PRO A 141 2.11 8.04 21.55
CA PRO A 141 2.06 9.24 20.71
C PRO A 141 2.83 9.10 19.38
N HIS A 142 3.65 8.05 19.21
CA HIS A 142 4.54 7.88 18.06
C HIS A 142 3.89 7.14 16.90
N ALA A 143 2.68 6.60 17.07
CA ALA A 143 1.98 5.91 16.01
C ALA A 143 1.56 6.89 14.90
N MET A 144 1.78 6.47 13.65
CA MET A 144 1.45 7.28 12.48
C MET A 144 0.55 6.51 11.52
N VAL A 145 -0.19 7.24 10.70
CA VAL A 145 -0.97 6.69 9.59
C VAL A 145 -0.46 7.27 8.28
N VAL A 146 -0.41 6.44 7.26
CA VAL A 146 -0.01 6.78 5.90
C VAL A 146 -1.09 6.35 4.93
N SER A 147 -1.14 7.01 3.77
CA SER A 147 -1.86 6.47 2.63
C SER A 147 -1.05 5.33 2.03
N PRO A 148 -1.54 4.07 2.03
CA PRO A 148 -0.78 2.95 1.48
C PRO A 148 -0.49 3.12 -0.02
N PHE A 149 -1.39 3.82 -0.73
CA PHE A 149 -1.19 4.19 -2.13
C PHE A 149 -0.02 5.16 -2.27
N ARG A 150 -0.05 6.29 -1.56
CA ARG A 150 0.95 7.35 -1.70
C ARG A 150 2.33 6.91 -1.22
N LEU A 151 2.43 6.08 -0.17
CA LEU A 151 3.73 5.54 0.27
C LEU A 151 4.35 4.64 -0.81
N THR A 152 3.55 3.73 -1.38
CA THR A 152 4.03 2.84 -2.47
C THR A 152 4.45 3.65 -3.71
N LEU A 153 3.64 4.65 -4.08
CA LEU A 153 3.93 5.54 -5.22
C LEU A 153 5.16 6.40 -4.96
N ALA A 154 5.35 6.93 -3.75
CA ALA A 154 6.52 7.72 -3.40
C ALA A 154 7.82 6.90 -3.55
N PHE A 155 7.82 5.64 -3.10
CA PHE A 155 8.95 4.74 -3.36
C PHE A 155 9.16 4.51 -4.87
N ALA A 156 8.10 4.21 -5.62
CA ALA A 156 8.21 3.96 -7.05
C ALA A 156 8.73 5.19 -7.84
N GLU A 157 8.20 6.38 -7.54
CA GLU A 157 8.63 7.65 -8.14
C GLU A 157 10.08 7.97 -7.77
N GLY A 158 10.46 7.82 -6.50
CA GLY A 158 11.85 8.03 -6.05
C GLY A 158 12.83 7.07 -6.73
N ALA A 159 12.44 5.81 -6.87
CA ALA A 159 13.23 4.81 -7.59
C ALA A 159 13.36 5.17 -9.09
N ALA A 160 12.26 5.54 -9.74
CA ALA A 160 12.23 5.92 -11.15
C ALA A 160 13.09 7.15 -11.45
N LEU A 161 13.04 8.17 -10.59
CA LEU A 161 13.90 9.36 -10.70
C LEU A 161 15.39 9.03 -10.66
N ASN A 162 15.75 7.95 -9.98
CA ASN A 162 17.13 7.46 -9.89
C ASN A 162 17.42 6.32 -10.87
N GLY A 163 16.63 6.16 -11.94
CA GLY A 163 16.95 5.30 -13.08
C GLY A 163 16.48 3.85 -12.97
N VAL A 164 15.62 3.50 -12.00
CA VAL A 164 14.97 2.18 -11.99
C VAL A 164 13.94 2.10 -13.12
N GLU A 165 14.02 1.02 -13.91
CA GLU A 165 13.03 0.74 -14.96
C GLU A 165 11.85 -0.05 -14.41
N PHE A 166 10.65 0.26 -14.89
CA PHE A 166 9.42 -0.45 -14.52
C PHE A 166 8.80 -1.08 -15.77
N GLN A 167 8.49 -2.38 -15.71
CA GLN A 167 7.76 -3.08 -16.77
C GLN A 167 6.50 -3.71 -16.17
N PHE A 168 5.37 -3.14 -16.57
CA PHE A 168 4.04 -3.61 -16.19
C PHE A 168 3.56 -4.71 -17.13
N ASN A 169 2.46 -5.36 -16.77
CA ASN A 169 1.89 -6.45 -17.58
C ASN A 169 2.88 -7.63 -17.75
N ARG A 170 3.82 -7.83 -16.81
CA ARG A 170 4.86 -8.86 -16.85
C ARG A 170 4.69 -9.87 -15.73
N LEU A 171 3.99 -10.96 -16.03
CA LEU A 171 3.87 -12.10 -15.13
C LEU A 171 5.16 -12.93 -15.18
N VAL A 172 5.82 -13.08 -14.03
CA VAL A 172 6.94 -14.02 -13.90
C VAL A 172 6.40 -15.41 -13.58
N GLU A 173 6.90 -16.42 -14.27
CA GLU A 173 6.43 -17.81 -14.15
C GLU A 173 7.52 -18.77 -13.66
N GLY A 174 8.77 -18.34 -13.60
CA GLY A 174 9.87 -19.15 -13.09
C GLY A 174 11.25 -18.63 -13.45
N PHE A 175 12.25 -19.46 -13.17
CA PHE A 175 13.66 -19.11 -13.25
C PHE A 175 14.48 -20.22 -13.88
N ASP A 176 15.45 -19.86 -14.73
CA ASP A 176 16.54 -20.74 -15.18
C ASP A 176 17.90 -20.14 -14.83
N LEU A 177 18.95 -20.98 -14.84
CA LEU A 177 20.32 -20.57 -14.64
C LEU A 177 21.08 -20.65 -15.97
N LYS A 178 21.77 -19.56 -16.33
CA LYS A 178 22.63 -19.48 -17.51
C LYS A 178 24.08 -19.28 -17.08
N ASN A 179 24.96 -20.12 -17.63
CA ASN A 179 26.41 -20.10 -17.36
C ASN A 179 26.76 -20.12 -15.87
N SER A 180 25.93 -20.77 -15.04
CA SER A 180 26.08 -20.89 -13.59
C SER A 180 26.17 -19.56 -12.81
N LYS A 181 25.83 -18.43 -13.44
CA LYS A 181 25.96 -17.09 -12.84
C LYS A 181 24.76 -16.17 -13.06
N LYS A 182 24.11 -16.25 -14.22
CA LYS A 182 23.00 -15.36 -14.59
C LYS A 182 21.68 -16.08 -14.39
N ILE A 183 20.72 -15.39 -13.80
CA ILE A 183 19.35 -15.87 -13.66
C ILE A 183 18.55 -15.36 -14.85
N ILE A 184 17.91 -16.29 -15.55
CA ILE A 184 16.90 -15.99 -16.55
C ILE A 184 15.55 -15.96 -15.83
N VAL A 185 14.89 -14.80 -15.86
CA VAL A 185 13.52 -14.63 -15.36
C VAL A 185 12.56 -14.90 -16.53
N LYS A 186 11.72 -15.92 -16.38
CA LYS A 186 10.77 -16.36 -17.41
C LYS A 186 9.46 -15.60 -17.31
N THR A 187 8.98 -15.10 -18.45
CA THR A 187 7.60 -14.60 -18.62
C THR A 187 7.00 -15.20 -19.89
N PRO A 188 5.66 -15.13 -20.09
CA PRO A 188 5.01 -15.72 -21.26
C PRO A 188 5.54 -15.24 -22.62
N ASN A 189 5.90 -13.95 -22.70
CA ASN A 189 6.22 -13.30 -23.99
C ASN A 189 7.71 -13.02 -24.16
N GLU A 190 8.44 -12.81 -23.06
CA GLU A 190 9.87 -12.49 -23.12
C GLU A 190 10.62 -12.89 -21.85
N ASN A 191 11.88 -13.31 -22.01
CA ASN A 191 12.76 -13.56 -20.88
C ASN A 191 13.69 -12.38 -20.62
N TYR A 192 13.99 -12.14 -19.34
CA TYR A 192 14.93 -11.15 -18.83
C TYR A 192 16.13 -11.84 -18.20
N GLU A 193 17.30 -11.19 -18.22
CA GLU A 193 18.53 -11.72 -17.62
C GLU A 193 19.03 -10.77 -16.54
N ALA A 194 19.40 -11.31 -15.38
CA ALA A 194 20.06 -10.56 -14.31
C ALA A 194 21.10 -11.37 -13.55
N PHE A 195 21.98 -10.69 -12.82
CA PHE A 195 22.88 -11.33 -11.86
C PHE A 195 22.16 -11.66 -10.55
N PHE A 196 21.30 -10.74 -10.09
CA PHE A 196 20.51 -10.91 -8.89
C PHE A 196 19.02 -10.73 -9.17
N VAL A 197 18.20 -11.47 -8.45
CA VAL A 197 16.73 -11.41 -8.54
C VAL A 197 16.13 -11.42 -7.15
N VAL A 198 15.15 -10.54 -6.92
CA VAL A 198 14.43 -10.43 -5.66
C VAL A 198 12.95 -10.72 -5.90
N ASN A 199 12.46 -11.85 -5.38
CA ASN A 199 11.05 -12.23 -5.43
C ASN A 199 10.28 -11.58 -4.26
N ALA A 200 9.60 -10.47 -4.56
CA ALA A 200 8.71 -9.74 -3.66
C ALA A 200 7.23 -9.84 -4.12
N ALA A 201 6.84 -10.99 -4.69
CA ALA A 201 5.57 -11.17 -5.40
C ALA A 201 4.32 -11.36 -4.49
N GLY A 202 4.38 -10.98 -3.21
CA GLY A 202 3.25 -11.03 -2.28
C GLY A 202 2.58 -12.40 -2.23
N LEU A 203 1.29 -12.49 -2.60
CA LEU A 203 0.51 -13.74 -2.63
C LEU A 203 1.09 -14.82 -3.57
N SER A 204 1.95 -14.46 -4.52
CA SER A 204 2.60 -15.42 -5.41
C SER A 204 4.03 -15.77 -5.00
N SER A 205 4.53 -15.26 -3.87
CA SER A 205 5.93 -15.39 -3.48
C SER A 205 6.34 -16.85 -3.22
N THR A 206 5.53 -17.61 -2.46
CA THR A 206 5.83 -19.01 -2.13
C THR A 206 5.71 -19.89 -3.37
N LYS A 207 4.73 -19.63 -4.23
CA LYS A 207 4.57 -20.34 -5.51
C LYS A 207 5.81 -20.16 -6.39
N LEU A 208 6.31 -18.94 -6.53
CA LEU A 208 7.53 -18.67 -7.30
C LEU A 208 8.79 -19.31 -6.68
N ALA A 209 8.90 -19.33 -5.35
CA ALA A 209 9.98 -20.03 -4.66
C ALA A 209 9.89 -21.57 -4.80
N GLN A 210 8.69 -22.13 -4.82
CA GLN A 210 8.51 -23.55 -5.14
C GLN A 210 8.87 -23.84 -6.60
N GLN A 211 8.55 -22.93 -7.53
CA GLN A 211 8.92 -23.04 -8.94
C GLN A 211 10.43 -22.89 -9.20
N SER A 212 11.19 -22.22 -8.31
CA SER A 212 12.66 -22.29 -8.34
C SER A 212 13.20 -23.63 -7.79
N GLY A 213 12.36 -24.47 -7.18
CA GLY A 213 12.76 -25.74 -6.56
C GLY A 213 13.17 -25.60 -5.09
N ASP A 214 12.91 -24.45 -4.46
CA ASP A 214 13.11 -24.27 -3.03
C ASP A 214 11.92 -24.84 -2.24
N GLN A 215 12.21 -25.45 -1.09
CA GLN A 215 11.20 -26.02 -0.21
C GLN A 215 10.67 -24.95 0.75
N VAL A 216 9.52 -24.38 0.43
CA VAL A 216 8.82 -23.41 1.28
C VAL A 216 7.36 -23.82 1.51
N PRO A 217 6.79 -23.52 2.69
CA PRO A 217 5.39 -23.79 2.95
C PRO A 217 4.48 -22.94 2.03
N THR A 218 3.31 -23.48 1.73
CA THR A 218 2.27 -22.75 1.01
C THR A 218 1.62 -21.72 1.93
N LEU A 219 1.44 -20.50 1.43
CA LEU A 219 0.72 -19.44 2.15
C LEU A 219 -0.78 -19.74 2.23
N SER A 220 -1.37 -19.31 3.34
CA SER A 220 -2.83 -19.21 3.49
C SER A 220 -3.26 -17.77 3.25
N ALA A 221 -4.37 -17.59 2.54
CA ALA A 221 -4.94 -16.28 2.26
C ALA A 221 -6.00 -15.93 3.32
N PHE A 222 -5.81 -14.80 4.00
CA PHE A 222 -6.80 -14.28 4.95
C PHE A 222 -7.34 -12.92 4.52
N LYS A 223 -8.64 -12.88 4.26
CA LYS A 223 -9.40 -11.70 3.92
C LYS A 223 -9.60 -10.81 5.15
N GLY A 224 -9.56 -9.51 4.92
CA GLY A 224 -9.96 -8.50 5.88
C GLY A 224 -10.81 -7.47 5.17
N GLU A 225 -12.02 -7.27 5.66
CA GLU A 225 -13.00 -6.34 5.13
C GLU A 225 -12.98 -5.02 5.89
N TYR A 226 -13.27 -3.92 5.19
CA TYR A 226 -13.14 -2.57 5.70
C TYR A 226 -14.36 -1.73 5.36
N ILE A 227 -14.64 -0.77 6.24
CA ILE A 227 -15.62 0.30 6.04
C ILE A 227 -14.86 1.62 6.10
N LEU A 228 -15.03 2.46 5.08
CA LEU A 228 -14.44 3.81 5.00
C LEU A 228 -15.55 4.86 5.03
N LEU A 229 -15.46 5.77 5.99
CA LEU A 229 -16.35 6.91 6.14
C LEU A 229 -15.88 8.11 5.33
N ASP A 230 -16.84 8.97 4.98
CA ASP A 230 -16.59 10.24 4.30
C ASP A 230 -15.71 11.20 5.13
N LYS A 231 -14.95 12.07 4.45
CA LYS A 231 -14.08 13.07 5.08
C LYS A 231 -14.85 14.16 5.84
N GLU A 232 -16.17 14.29 5.66
CA GLU A 232 -17.00 15.11 6.56
C GLU A 232 -16.95 14.64 8.02
N ASN A 233 -16.50 13.41 8.29
CA ASN A 233 -16.26 12.89 9.65
C ASN A 233 -14.84 13.15 10.16
N GLN A 234 -14.03 13.94 9.45
CA GLN A 234 -12.65 14.22 9.86
C GLN A 234 -12.61 14.76 11.30
N GLY A 235 -11.73 14.18 12.12
CA GLY A 235 -11.59 14.54 13.53
C GLY A 235 -12.60 13.89 14.48
N PHE A 236 -13.59 13.13 13.97
CA PHE A 236 -14.47 12.31 14.82
C PHE A 236 -13.70 11.20 15.55
N VAL A 237 -12.64 10.68 14.93
CA VAL A 237 -11.60 9.87 15.57
C VAL A 237 -10.26 10.53 15.25
N LYS A 238 -9.45 10.78 16.29
CA LYS A 238 -8.17 11.48 16.21
C LYS A 238 -6.98 10.53 16.34
N ASN A 239 -7.15 9.46 17.12
CA ASN A 239 -6.11 8.47 17.39
C ASN A 239 -6.46 7.12 16.74
N ILE A 240 -5.47 6.27 16.52
CA ILE A 240 -5.73 4.87 16.15
C ILE A 240 -6.25 4.14 17.38
N ILE A 241 -7.41 3.47 17.30
CA ILE A 241 -8.03 2.79 18.43
C ILE A 241 -7.96 1.29 18.21
N TYR A 242 -7.15 0.60 19.00
CA TYR A 242 -6.96 -0.84 18.93
C TYR A 242 -7.70 -1.57 20.04
N PRO A 243 -8.30 -2.73 19.76
CA PRO A 243 -8.56 -3.71 20.81
C PRO A 243 -7.26 -4.41 21.23
N VAL A 244 -7.27 -5.04 22.40
CA VAL A 244 -6.26 -6.06 22.74
C VAL A 244 -6.41 -7.24 21.76
N PRO A 245 -5.30 -7.75 21.16
CA PRO A 245 -5.34 -8.85 20.21
C PRO A 245 -5.85 -10.15 20.85
N SER A 246 -6.50 -10.98 20.05
CA SER A 246 -6.87 -12.36 20.42
C SER A 246 -5.84 -13.36 19.86
N LEU A 247 -6.02 -14.65 20.18
CA LEU A 247 -5.23 -15.74 19.58
C LEU A 247 -5.39 -15.83 18.05
N VAL A 248 -6.50 -15.33 17.50
CA VAL A 248 -6.84 -15.46 16.08
C VAL A 248 -6.38 -14.23 15.30
N SER A 249 -6.66 -13.02 15.80
CA SER A 249 -6.40 -11.78 15.08
C SER A 249 -6.03 -10.63 16.00
N LYS A 250 -5.46 -9.56 15.40
CA LYS A 250 -5.22 -8.29 16.09
C LYS A 250 -6.51 -7.53 16.45
N GLY A 251 -7.68 -8.07 16.08
CA GLY A 251 -8.99 -7.44 16.26
C GLY A 251 -9.30 -6.36 15.22
N ILE A 252 -10.54 -5.86 15.28
CA ILE A 252 -11.06 -4.78 14.44
C ILE A 252 -10.72 -3.46 15.13
N LEU A 253 -10.07 -2.57 14.40
CA LEU A 253 -9.65 -1.26 14.89
C LEU A 253 -10.45 -0.14 14.19
N VAL A 254 -10.31 1.07 14.72
CA VAL A 254 -10.79 2.31 14.08
C VAL A 254 -9.61 3.27 13.95
N SER A 255 -9.43 3.88 12.78
CA SER A 255 -8.29 4.75 12.50
C SER A 255 -8.71 5.94 11.64
N PRO A 256 -8.20 7.16 11.90
CA PRO A 256 -8.23 8.21 10.88
C PRO A 256 -7.32 7.82 9.70
N THR A 257 -7.46 8.51 8.57
CA THR A 257 -6.51 8.45 7.44
C THR A 257 -5.90 9.83 7.16
N PRO A 258 -4.73 9.92 6.51
CA PRO A 258 -4.13 11.20 6.14
C PRO A 258 -5.02 12.07 5.25
N GLU A 259 -5.97 11.46 4.56
CA GLU A 259 -6.90 12.16 3.66
C GLU A 259 -8.21 12.60 4.35
N GLY A 260 -8.27 12.50 5.69
CA GLY A 260 -9.40 12.94 6.50
C GLY A 260 -10.56 11.96 6.61
N ASN A 261 -10.49 10.81 5.92
CA ASN A 261 -11.45 9.73 6.09
C ASN A 261 -11.26 9.02 7.45
N ILE A 262 -12.24 8.21 7.86
CA ILE A 262 -12.13 7.28 8.99
C ILE A 262 -12.34 5.86 8.49
N LEU A 263 -11.44 4.96 8.87
CA LEU A 263 -11.47 3.56 8.51
C LEU A 263 -11.82 2.70 9.73
N ALA A 264 -12.74 1.76 9.54
CA ALA A 264 -13.03 0.68 10.47
C ALA A 264 -12.71 -0.68 9.84
N GLY A 265 -12.13 -1.56 10.63
CA GLY A 265 -11.69 -2.88 10.18
C GLY A 265 -10.20 -3.09 10.43
N PRO A 266 -9.63 -4.19 9.93
CA PRO A 266 -10.31 -5.28 9.26
C PRO A 266 -10.81 -6.38 10.20
N ASN A 267 -11.75 -7.21 9.73
CA ASN A 267 -11.94 -8.57 10.26
C ASN A 267 -10.84 -9.53 9.74
N PHE A 268 -10.99 -10.82 10.02
CA PHE A 268 -9.99 -11.84 9.67
C PHE A 268 -10.69 -13.17 9.34
N GLU A 269 -10.80 -13.47 8.04
CA GLU A 269 -11.45 -14.69 7.55
C GLU A 269 -10.59 -15.42 6.53
N SER A 270 -10.63 -16.75 6.54
CA SER A 270 -9.95 -17.57 5.52
C SER A 270 -10.65 -17.40 4.17
N CYS A 271 -9.89 -17.38 3.08
CA CYS A 271 -10.41 -17.14 1.73
C CYS A 271 -9.52 -17.78 0.65
N TYR A 272 -9.97 -17.70 -0.61
CA TYR A 272 -9.10 -17.89 -1.77
C TYR A 272 -8.21 -16.66 -1.98
N ASP A 273 -7.05 -16.85 -2.61
CA ASP A 273 -6.02 -15.80 -2.74
C ASP A 273 -6.38 -14.68 -3.73
N ASP A 274 -7.49 -14.80 -4.45
CA ASP A 274 -8.05 -13.81 -5.36
C ASP A 274 -9.39 -13.21 -4.89
N ASP A 275 -9.98 -13.73 -3.82
CA ASP A 275 -11.27 -13.26 -3.31
C ASP A 275 -11.12 -11.93 -2.55
N THR A 276 -11.39 -10.85 -3.27
CA THR A 276 -11.42 -9.48 -2.74
C THR A 276 -12.84 -8.95 -2.58
N SER A 277 -13.85 -9.83 -2.57
CA SER A 277 -15.24 -9.46 -2.35
C SER A 277 -15.54 -9.20 -0.87
N THR A 278 -16.46 -8.27 -0.61
CA THR A 278 -17.01 -8.05 0.73
C THR A 278 -18.28 -8.86 0.94
N THR A 279 -18.56 -9.25 2.18
CA THR A 279 -19.72 -10.04 2.58
C THR A 279 -20.58 -9.28 3.59
N PHE A 280 -21.89 -9.55 3.59
CA PHE A 280 -22.79 -8.95 4.59
C PHE A 280 -22.38 -9.34 6.02
N GLN A 281 -22.00 -10.61 6.21
CA GLN A 281 -21.56 -11.13 7.50
C GLN A 281 -20.27 -10.46 7.98
N GLY A 282 -19.21 -10.47 7.18
CA GLY A 282 -17.93 -9.88 7.56
C GLY A 282 -18.02 -8.36 7.80
N LEU A 283 -18.82 -7.63 7.01
CA LEU A 283 -19.09 -6.21 7.29
C LEU A 283 -19.86 -6.00 8.61
N ASN A 284 -20.75 -6.90 9.00
CA ASN A 284 -21.42 -6.82 10.30
C ASN A 284 -20.47 -7.12 11.46
N GLU A 285 -19.49 -8.01 11.28
CA GLU A 285 -18.41 -8.20 12.25
C GLU A 285 -17.59 -6.91 12.41
N VAL A 286 -17.21 -6.27 11.29
CA VAL A 286 -16.51 -4.98 11.31
C VAL A 286 -17.33 -3.92 12.04
N ARG A 287 -18.64 -3.83 11.78
CA ARG A 287 -19.54 -2.91 12.48
C ARG A 287 -19.55 -3.16 13.98
N ALA A 288 -19.75 -4.41 14.40
CA ALA A 288 -19.78 -4.78 15.81
C ALA A 288 -18.44 -4.49 16.52
N GLY A 289 -17.32 -4.77 15.85
CA GLY A 289 -15.98 -4.45 16.36
C GLY A 289 -15.75 -2.96 16.53
N ALA A 290 -16.11 -2.15 15.54
CA ALA A 290 -16.01 -0.71 15.62
C ALA A 290 -16.95 -0.11 16.68
N GLN A 291 -18.20 -0.60 16.80
CA GLN A 291 -19.13 -0.16 17.85
C GLN A 291 -18.68 -0.52 19.27
N LYS A 292 -17.92 -1.61 19.42
CA LYS A 292 -17.32 -1.96 20.71
C LYS A 292 -16.34 -0.87 21.18
N LEU A 293 -15.58 -0.29 20.25
CA LEU A 293 -14.61 0.77 20.50
C LEU A 293 -15.26 2.16 20.57
N ILE A 294 -16.13 2.47 19.62
CA ILE A 294 -16.82 3.75 19.42
C ILE A 294 -18.33 3.49 19.25
N PRO A 295 -19.15 3.56 20.31
CA PRO A 295 -20.56 3.14 20.26
C PRO A 295 -21.43 3.88 19.24
N ARG A 296 -21.12 5.16 18.98
CA ARG A 296 -21.86 6.02 18.03
C ARG A 296 -21.14 6.19 16.70
N PHE A 297 -20.45 5.15 16.23
CA PHE A 297 -19.75 5.20 14.94
C PHE A 297 -20.73 5.45 13.77
N PRO A 298 -20.52 6.47 12.92
CA PRO A 298 -21.52 6.94 11.94
C PRO A 298 -21.48 6.13 10.64
N PHE A 299 -21.96 4.88 10.67
CA PHE A 299 -21.95 4.00 9.50
C PHE A 299 -22.82 4.48 8.33
N ASP A 300 -23.78 5.36 8.58
CA ASP A 300 -24.58 6.03 7.53
C ASP A 300 -23.73 6.91 6.62
N GLN A 301 -22.54 7.33 7.08
CA GLN A 301 -21.56 8.10 6.32
C GLN A 301 -20.55 7.23 5.56
N THR A 302 -20.83 5.93 5.38
CA THR A 302 -19.97 5.02 4.62
C THR A 302 -19.97 5.39 3.15
N ILE A 303 -18.79 5.67 2.60
CA ILE A 303 -18.62 5.97 1.17
C ILE A 303 -17.97 4.83 0.39
N GLN A 304 -17.29 3.92 1.08
CA GLN A 304 -16.61 2.79 0.44
C GLN A 304 -16.50 1.60 1.40
N ILE A 305 -16.70 0.42 0.83
CA ILE A 305 -16.36 -0.87 1.45
C ILE A 305 -15.37 -1.59 0.53
N PHE A 306 -14.42 -2.31 1.12
CA PHE A 306 -13.44 -3.08 0.35
C PHE A 306 -12.85 -4.20 1.20
N ALA A 307 -12.17 -5.14 0.54
CA ALA A 307 -11.42 -6.18 1.21
C ALA A 307 -9.95 -6.21 0.75
N GLY A 308 -9.08 -6.66 1.64
CA GLY A 308 -7.67 -6.95 1.38
C GLY A 308 -7.32 -8.36 1.81
N ILE A 309 -6.31 -8.95 1.18
CA ILE A 309 -5.87 -10.32 1.44
C ILE A 309 -4.46 -10.29 2.04
N ARG A 310 -4.23 -11.11 3.08
CA ARG A 310 -2.93 -11.28 3.72
C ARG A 310 -2.29 -12.59 3.28
N PRO A 311 -1.02 -12.58 2.83
CA PRO A 311 -0.25 -13.79 2.55
C PRO A 311 0.37 -14.33 3.84
N THR A 312 -0.33 -15.22 4.55
CA THR A 312 0.08 -15.67 5.88
C THR A 312 0.76 -17.04 5.80
N LEU A 313 1.99 -17.14 6.33
CA LEU A 313 2.68 -18.43 6.53
C LEU A 313 2.18 -19.11 7.81
N PRO A 314 2.31 -20.45 7.93
CA PRO A 314 1.89 -21.19 9.12
C PRO A 314 2.48 -20.65 10.43
N GLU A 315 3.75 -20.26 10.41
CA GLU A 315 4.49 -19.72 11.55
C GLU A 315 4.10 -18.27 11.87
N ARG A 316 3.32 -17.63 10.99
CA ARG A 316 3.00 -16.20 11.03
C ARG A 316 4.22 -15.32 11.22
N ASP A 317 5.34 -15.67 10.59
CA ASP A 317 6.55 -14.85 10.49
C ASP A 317 6.92 -14.57 9.03
N PHE A 318 7.83 -13.63 8.79
CA PHE A 318 8.42 -13.40 7.49
C PHE A 318 9.49 -14.46 7.22
N LEU A 319 9.47 -15.03 6.01
CA LEU A 319 10.50 -15.96 5.54
C LEU A 319 11.28 -15.29 4.42
N ILE A 320 12.48 -14.80 4.74
CA ILE A 320 13.39 -14.16 3.77
C ILE A 320 14.69 -14.96 3.70
N PHE A 321 15.02 -15.45 2.50
CA PHE A 321 16.18 -16.33 2.31
C PHE A 321 16.71 -16.29 0.88
N VAL A 322 17.97 -16.68 0.72
CA VAL A 322 18.62 -16.89 -0.58
C VAL A 322 18.29 -18.31 -1.07
N SER A 323 17.86 -18.45 -2.32
CA SER A 323 17.59 -19.75 -2.95
C SER A 323 18.80 -20.66 -2.89
N LYS A 324 18.59 -21.94 -2.56
CA LYS A 324 19.67 -22.94 -2.53
C LYS A 324 20.15 -23.29 -3.94
N LYS A 325 19.25 -23.23 -4.92
CA LYS A 325 19.55 -23.57 -6.32
C LYS A 325 20.10 -22.38 -7.11
N TYR A 326 19.66 -21.17 -6.79
CA TYR A 326 20.04 -19.95 -7.47
C TYR A 326 20.66 -18.95 -6.47
N PRO A 327 22.00 -18.90 -6.30
CA PRO A 327 22.63 -18.03 -5.30
C PRO A 327 22.31 -16.54 -5.45
N GLY A 328 21.98 -16.07 -6.66
CA GLY A 328 21.55 -14.69 -6.91
C GLY A 328 20.06 -14.41 -6.65
N LEU A 329 19.25 -15.40 -6.24
CA LEU A 329 17.80 -15.27 -6.07
C LEU A 329 17.44 -15.17 -4.59
N ILE A 330 16.76 -14.09 -4.19
CA ILE A 330 16.26 -13.89 -2.83
C ILE A 330 14.74 -13.98 -2.84
N HIS A 331 14.17 -14.74 -1.91
CA HIS A 331 12.73 -14.89 -1.74
C HIS A 331 12.24 -14.14 -0.51
N LEU A 332 11.14 -13.40 -0.66
CA LEU A 332 10.44 -12.73 0.43
C LEU A 332 9.02 -13.30 0.54
N CYS A 333 8.82 -14.22 1.47
CA CYS A 333 7.58 -14.95 1.65
C CYS A 333 6.86 -14.55 2.93
N GLY A 334 5.53 -14.51 2.88
CA GLY A 334 4.71 -14.30 4.08
C GLY A 334 4.66 -12.88 4.60
N ILE A 335 4.95 -11.88 3.76
CA ILE A 335 5.02 -10.48 4.20
C ILE A 335 3.61 -9.90 4.43
N GLU A 336 3.00 -10.27 5.55
CA GLU A 336 1.77 -9.69 6.10
C GLU A 336 2.06 -8.54 7.09
N SER A 337 1.07 -8.07 7.87
CA SER A 337 1.30 -7.05 8.92
C SER A 337 2.44 -7.47 9.87
N PRO A 338 3.45 -6.61 10.13
CA PRO A 338 3.51 -5.17 9.83
C PRO A 338 4.29 -4.81 8.53
N GLY A 339 4.12 -5.54 7.43
CA GLY A 339 4.91 -5.42 6.19
C GLY A 339 4.92 -4.04 5.52
N LEU A 340 3.86 -3.23 5.69
CA LEU A 340 3.86 -1.83 5.27
C LEU A 340 4.90 -1.03 6.07
N THR A 341 4.83 -1.12 7.40
CA THR A 341 5.79 -0.50 8.34
C THR A 341 7.19 -1.01 8.11
N ALA A 342 7.36 -2.33 7.95
CA ALA A 342 8.67 -2.98 7.80
C ALA A 342 9.30 -2.80 6.41
N SER A 343 8.58 -2.24 5.42
CA SER A 343 9.04 -2.19 4.03
C SER A 343 10.43 -1.56 3.80
N PRO A 344 10.83 -0.42 4.42
CA PRO A 344 12.19 0.09 4.27
C PRO A 344 13.24 -0.73 5.04
N GLY A 345 12.89 -1.34 6.18
CA GLY A 345 13.78 -2.24 6.92
C GLY A 345 14.02 -3.55 6.17
N ILE A 346 13.01 -4.05 5.46
CA ILE A 346 13.13 -5.17 4.52
C ILE A 346 14.06 -4.79 3.36
N ALA A 347 13.93 -3.58 2.82
CA ALA A 347 14.77 -3.11 1.71
C ALA A 347 16.26 -3.05 2.09
N GLU A 348 16.56 -2.51 3.27
CA GLU A 348 17.92 -2.51 3.84
C GLU A 348 18.46 -3.93 4.02
N TYR A 349 17.68 -4.83 4.63
CA TYR A 349 18.08 -6.23 4.84
C TYR A 349 18.31 -6.99 3.53
N VAL A 350 17.49 -6.76 2.50
CA VAL A 350 17.72 -7.33 1.16
C VAL A 350 19.02 -6.79 0.56
N GLY A 351 19.34 -5.51 0.76
CA GLY A 351 20.64 -4.94 0.39
C GLY A 351 21.81 -5.66 1.04
N GLU A 352 21.73 -5.97 2.33
CA GLU A 352 22.74 -6.75 3.06
C GLU A 352 22.90 -8.15 2.47
N LEU A 353 21.80 -8.85 2.18
CA LEU A 353 21.83 -10.19 1.56
C LEU A 353 22.45 -10.16 0.16
N LEU A 354 22.14 -9.15 -0.65
CA LEU A 354 22.75 -8.98 -1.97
C LEU A 354 24.26 -8.77 -1.88
N ILE A 355 24.73 -7.97 -0.91
CA ILE A 355 26.17 -7.80 -0.64
C ILE A 355 26.81 -9.15 -0.27
N GLN A 356 26.17 -9.93 0.59
CA GLN A 356 26.66 -11.25 0.98
C GLN A 356 26.76 -12.22 -0.20
N GLN A 357 25.89 -12.07 -1.22
CA GLN A 357 25.95 -12.83 -2.47
C GLN A 357 26.90 -12.23 -3.52
N GLY A 358 27.66 -11.19 -3.16
CA GLY A 358 28.73 -10.62 -3.97
C GLY A 358 28.34 -9.41 -4.81
N LEU A 359 27.16 -8.81 -4.59
CA LEU A 359 26.82 -7.53 -5.22
C LEU A 359 27.63 -6.40 -4.58
N SER A 360 28.27 -5.58 -5.41
CA SER A 360 28.96 -4.36 -4.95
C SER A 360 28.00 -3.17 -4.98
N LEU A 361 27.72 -2.58 -3.83
CA LEU A 361 26.90 -1.39 -3.71
C LEU A 361 27.78 -0.14 -3.68
N LYS A 362 28.03 0.45 -4.85
CA LYS A 362 28.69 1.76 -4.98
C LYS A 362 27.63 2.85 -5.08
N GLU A 363 27.53 3.73 -4.08
CA GLU A 363 26.56 4.83 -4.07
C GLU A 363 26.78 5.77 -5.27
N LYS A 364 25.70 6.36 -5.79
CA LYS A 364 25.74 7.35 -6.86
C LYS A 364 26.33 8.66 -6.37
N ASP A 365 27.01 9.39 -7.25
CA ASP A 365 27.55 10.71 -6.93
C ASP A 365 26.44 11.73 -6.66
N GLN A 366 25.29 11.54 -7.30
CA GLN A 366 24.09 12.36 -7.11
C GLN A 366 22.86 11.47 -7.00
N ILE A 367 22.15 11.61 -5.88
CA ILE A 367 20.84 11.00 -5.65
C ILE A 367 19.77 12.08 -5.82
N ILE A 368 18.78 11.82 -6.66
CA ILE A 368 17.66 12.73 -6.90
C ILE A 368 16.58 12.43 -5.88
N PHE A 369 16.29 13.39 -5.01
CA PHE A 369 15.16 13.30 -4.08
C PHE A 369 13.86 13.66 -4.79
N ARG A 370 12.82 12.87 -4.53
CA ARG A 370 11.49 13.10 -5.08
C ARG A 370 10.88 14.31 -4.38
N LYS A 371 10.12 15.11 -5.15
CA LYS A 371 9.23 16.14 -4.63
C LYS A 371 7.78 15.75 -4.87
N ALA A 372 6.94 15.93 -3.87
CA ALA A 372 5.52 15.68 -4.00
C ALA A 372 4.90 16.70 -4.95
N PHE A 373 4.00 16.22 -5.78
CA PHE A 373 3.17 17.11 -6.58
C PHE A 373 2.18 17.84 -5.67
N PRO A 374 1.94 19.16 -5.87
CA PRO A 374 0.99 19.89 -5.06
C PRO A 374 -0.40 19.27 -5.13
N VAL A 375 -1.05 19.12 -3.97
CA VAL A 375 -2.46 18.72 -3.87
C VAL A 375 -3.28 20.00 -3.79
N PHE A 376 -4.10 20.28 -4.80
CA PHE A 376 -4.77 21.58 -4.91
C PHE A 376 -5.71 21.86 -3.72
N HIS A 377 -6.39 20.81 -3.25
CA HIS A 377 -7.27 20.88 -2.08
C HIS A 377 -6.55 21.34 -0.80
N ASP A 378 -5.29 20.96 -0.62
CA ASP A 378 -4.52 21.23 0.60
C ASP A 378 -3.82 22.60 0.55
N CYS A 379 -3.82 23.27 -0.60
CA CYS A 379 -3.18 24.57 -0.79
C CYS A 379 -4.04 25.72 -0.25
N ASP A 380 -3.40 26.72 0.36
CA ASP A 380 -4.06 27.99 0.70
C ASP A 380 -4.45 28.80 -0.56
N TRP A 381 -5.27 29.84 -0.37
CA TRP A 381 -5.76 30.66 -1.47
C TRP A 381 -4.65 31.31 -2.30
N LYS A 382 -3.59 31.81 -1.64
CA LYS A 382 -2.49 32.47 -2.33
C LYS A 382 -1.75 31.50 -3.25
N LYS A 383 -1.46 30.30 -2.74
CA LYS A 383 -0.82 29.24 -3.51
C LYS A 383 -1.70 28.77 -4.66
N ARG A 384 -3.00 28.63 -4.45
CA ARG A 384 -3.97 28.29 -5.52
C ARG A 384 -3.94 29.33 -6.64
N GLU A 385 -4.00 30.63 -6.32
CA GLU A 385 -3.89 31.72 -7.30
C GLU A 385 -2.57 31.65 -8.09
N ASP A 386 -1.45 31.45 -7.40
CA ASP A 386 -0.13 31.37 -8.03
C ASP A 386 -0.02 30.17 -8.98
N LEU A 387 -0.59 29.02 -8.62
CA LEU A 387 -0.66 27.83 -9.48
C LEU A 387 -1.52 28.08 -10.73
N ILE A 388 -2.69 28.71 -10.56
CA ILE A 388 -3.59 29.06 -11.67
C ILE A 388 -2.94 30.05 -12.62
N ALA A 389 -2.22 31.05 -12.09
CA ALA A 389 -1.48 32.02 -12.90
C ALA A 389 -0.37 31.37 -13.74
N GLN A 390 0.28 30.33 -13.21
CA GLN A 390 1.32 29.57 -13.92
C GLN A 390 0.75 28.61 -14.97
N ASN A 391 -0.35 27.93 -14.64
CA ASN A 391 -1.05 27.03 -15.55
C ASN A 391 -2.57 27.09 -15.28
N PRO A 392 -3.38 27.59 -16.23
CA PRO A 392 -4.84 27.66 -16.09
C PRO A 392 -5.53 26.32 -15.83
N ASP A 393 -4.90 25.18 -16.15
CA ASP A 393 -5.43 23.85 -15.83
C ASP A 393 -5.66 23.63 -14.33
N TRP A 394 -4.94 24.34 -13.45
CA TRP A 394 -5.18 24.31 -12.00
C TRP A 394 -6.53 24.94 -11.62
N GLY A 395 -7.08 25.82 -12.45
CA GLY A 395 -8.40 26.43 -12.22
C GLY A 395 -9.57 25.55 -12.68
N HIS A 396 -9.29 24.47 -13.40
CA HIS A 396 -10.30 23.59 -13.95
C HIS A 396 -10.53 22.37 -13.03
N ILE A 397 -11.54 22.44 -12.17
CA ILE A 397 -11.93 21.34 -11.28
C ILE A 397 -12.59 20.21 -12.08
N VAL A 398 -11.97 19.04 -12.07
CA VAL A 398 -12.49 17.80 -12.68
C VAL A 398 -13.29 16.97 -11.67
N CYS A 399 -12.87 16.94 -10.40
CA CYS A 399 -13.58 16.22 -9.34
C CYS A 399 -13.91 17.15 -8.19
N ARG A 400 -15.19 17.48 -8.03
CA ARG A 400 -15.65 18.44 -7.01
C ARG A 400 -15.47 17.96 -5.57
N CYS A 401 -15.78 16.69 -5.26
CA CYS A 401 -15.73 16.20 -3.87
C CYS A 401 -14.31 16.12 -3.31
N GLU A 402 -13.32 15.91 -4.19
CA GLU A 402 -11.90 15.84 -3.82
C GLU A 402 -11.11 17.07 -4.29
N GLU A 403 -11.78 18.07 -4.87
CA GLU A 403 -11.18 19.29 -5.46
C GLU A 403 -10.02 19.03 -6.43
N VAL A 404 -10.09 17.93 -7.20
CA VAL A 404 -9.02 17.55 -8.14
C VAL A 404 -9.14 18.35 -9.42
N THR A 405 -8.01 18.92 -9.84
CA THR A 405 -7.86 19.78 -11.01
C THR A 405 -7.47 18.99 -12.27
N LEU A 406 -7.62 19.61 -13.44
CA LEU A 406 -7.11 19.08 -14.70
C LEU A 406 -5.57 18.98 -14.69
N ALA A 407 -4.88 19.91 -14.02
CA ALA A 407 -3.43 19.85 -13.86
C ALA A 407 -2.98 18.57 -13.13
N GLU A 408 -3.66 18.18 -12.05
CA GLU A 408 -3.39 16.93 -11.32
C GLU A 408 -3.67 15.70 -12.17
N VAL A 409 -4.76 15.69 -12.95
CA VAL A 409 -5.05 14.60 -13.90
C VAL A 409 -3.93 14.45 -14.93
N LYS A 410 -3.51 15.55 -15.57
CA LYS A 410 -2.41 15.56 -16.54
C LYS A 410 -1.09 15.11 -15.89
N TYR A 411 -0.79 15.58 -14.68
CA TYR A 411 0.39 15.14 -13.94
C TYR A 411 0.38 13.62 -13.72
N ALA A 412 -0.71 13.07 -13.19
CA ALA A 412 -0.82 11.65 -12.88
C ALA A 412 -0.69 10.73 -14.11
N LEU A 413 -1.07 11.22 -15.30
CA LEU A 413 -0.93 10.48 -16.56
C LEU A 413 0.50 10.52 -17.14
N ASN A 414 1.32 11.50 -16.73
CA ASN A 414 2.66 11.75 -17.28
C ASN A 414 3.82 11.49 -16.29
N MET A 415 3.53 11.33 -14.99
CA MET A 415 4.53 10.95 -13.98
C MET A 415 5.15 9.57 -14.25
N ASN A 416 6.21 9.19 -13.53
CA ASN A 416 6.86 7.89 -13.70
C ASN A 416 6.89 7.11 -12.36
N PRO A 417 6.24 5.93 -12.26
CA PRO A 417 5.41 5.28 -13.27
C PRO A 417 4.05 5.98 -13.45
N PRO A 418 3.54 6.08 -14.69
CA PRO A 418 2.33 6.83 -14.97
C PRO A 418 1.05 6.05 -14.70
N ALA A 419 -0.04 6.76 -14.40
CA ALA A 419 -1.37 6.15 -14.37
C ALA A 419 -1.80 5.71 -15.78
N ARG A 420 -2.36 4.50 -15.87
CA ARG A 420 -2.95 3.96 -17.10
C ARG A 420 -4.40 3.50 -16.94
N THR A 421 -4.96 3.63 -15.74
CA THR A 421 -6.34 3.23 -15.42
C THR A 421 -7.00 4.26 -14.51
N MET A 422 -8.33 4.26 -14.45
CA MET A 422 -9.10 5.18 -13.59
C MET A 422 -8.75 5.01 -12.10
N ASP A 423 -8.60 3.77 -11.63
CA ASP A 423 -8.16 3.48 -10.27
C ASP A 423 -6.68 3.86 -10.07
N GLY A 424 -5.85 3.85 -11.12
CA GLY A 424 -4.49 4.38 -11.09
C GLY A 424 -4.45 5.89 -10.84
N LEU A 425 -5.38 6.64 -11.44
CA LEU A 425 -5.58 8.06 -11.12
C LEU A 425 -6.13 8.22 -9.69
N LYS A 426 -7.13 7.43 -9.31
CA LYS A 426 -7.71 7.43 -7.96
C LYS A 426 -6.65 7.28 -6.87
N ARG A 427 -5.70 6.35 -7.04
CA ARG A 427 -4.61 6.10 -6.08
C ARG A 427 -3.60 7.26 -5.96
N ARG A 428 -3.36 8.01 -7.05
CA ARG A 428 -2.39 9.12 -7.08
C ARG A 428 -2.99 10.43 -6.60
N ILE A 429 -4.14 10.79 -7.15
CA ILE A 429 -4.72 12.14 -7.03
C ILE A 429 -6.15 12.12 -6.46
N ARG A 430 -6.63 10.96 -5.97
CA ARG A 430 -7.95 10.80 -5.34
C ARG A 430 -9.16 11.12 -6.20
N VAL A 431 -8.98 11.38 -7.49
CA VAL A 431 -10.11 11.49 -8.42
C VAL A 431 -11.00 10.26 -8.30
N THR A 432 -12.32 10.43 -8.21
CA THR A 432 -13.31 9.35 -7.94
C THR A 432 -13.29 8.74 -6.53
N ALA A 433 -12.48 9.22 -5.58
CA ALA A 433 -12.36 8.65 -4.22
C ALA A 433 -13.30 9.26 -3.18
N GLY A 434 -13.80 10.48 -3.41
CA GLY A 434 -14.69 11.15 -2.46
C GLY A 434 -16.11 10.62 -2.45
N ARG A 435 -16.99 11.31 -1.71
CA ARG A 435 -18.39 10.93 -1.46
C ARG A 435 -19.14 10.22 -2.58
N CYS A 436 -19.08 10.80 -3.78
CA CYS A 436 -19.85 10.30 -4.92
C CYS A 436 -19.23 9.07 -5.61
N GLN A 437 -18.09 8.56 -5.14
CA GLN A 437 -17.35 7.43 -5.72
C GLN A 437 -17.17 7.49 -7.26
N GLY A 438 -17.08 8.71 -7.80
CA GLY A 438 -16.89 8.95 -9.22
C GLY A 438 -18.15 9.21 -10.04
N SER A 439 -19.36 9.15 -9.46
CA SER A 439 -20.62 9.35 -10.22
C SER A 439 -20.67 10.62 -11.05
N PHE A 440 -20.04 11.71 -10.59
CA PHE A 440 -20.03 12.99 -11.32
C PHE A 440 -18.81 13.17 -12.23
N CYS A 441 -17.60 13.04 -11.68
CA CYS A 441 -16.38 13.31 -12.45
C CYS A 441 -16.16 12.30 -13.59
N GLN A 442 -16.68 11.06 -13.49
CA GLN A 442 -16.61 10.08 -14.58
C GLN A 442 -17.47 10.45 -15.81
N MET A 443 -18.31 11.49 -15.75
CA MET A 443 -19.01 11.98 -16.94
C MET A 443 -18.09 12.67 -17.95
N HIS A 444 -16.96 13.23 -17.49
CA HIS A 444 -16.02 13.99 -18.34
C HIS A 444 -14.57 13.49 -18.24
N LEU A 445 -14.18 12.88 -17.12
CA LEU A 445 -12.83 12.34 -16.93
C LEU A 445 -12.42 11.33 -18.03
N PRO A 446 -13.30 10.42 -18.50
CA PRO A 446 -12.98 9.53 -19.63
C PRO A 446 -12.50 10.27 -20.88
N SER A 447 -13.16 11.34 -21.30
CA SER A 447 -12.77 12.07 -22.52
C SER A 447 -11.43 12.80 -22.33
N ILE A 448 -11.18 13.34 -21.13
CA ILE A 448 -9.90 13.94 -20.77
C ILE A 448 -8.77 12.90 -20.88
N VAL A 449 -8.96 11.72 -20.28
CA VAL A 449 -7.95 10.64 -20.29
C VAL A 449 -7.72 10.12 -21.71
N MET A 450 -8.79 9.88 -22.46
CA MET A 450 -8.71 9.42 -23.86
C MET A 450 -7.92 10.39 -24.73
N ASN A 451 -8.21 11.69 -24.62
CA ASN A 451 -7.49 12.72 -25.38
C ASN A 451 -6.03 12.81 -24.95
N GLN A 452 -5.74 12.76 -23.65
CA GLN A 452 -4.38 12.88 -23.13
C GLN A 452 -3.49 11.69 -23.46
N LEU A 453 -4.06 10.47 -23.51
CA LEU A 453 -3.34 9.24 -23.84
C LEU A 453 -3.44 8.85 -25.31
N ASN A 454 -4.26 9.55 -26.11
CA ASN A 454 -4.59 9.22 -27.49
C ASN A 454 -5.07 7.76 -27.65
N ILE A 455 -6.05 7.36 -26.83
CA ILE A 455 -6.65 6.01 -26.82
C ILE A 455 -8.14 6.05 -27.16
N SER A 456 -8.68 4.91 -27.61
CA SER A 456 -10.12 4.79 -27.85
C SER A 456 -10.90 4.59 -26.55
N ILE A 457 -12.22 4.80 -26.61
CA ILE A 457 -13.10 4.58 -25.45
C ILE A 457 -13.10 3.12 -24.97
N GLN A 458 -12.83 2.17 -25.88
CA GLN A 458 -12.78 0.74 -25.57
C GLN A 458 -11.50 0.39 -24.80
N ASP A 459 -10.42 1.15 -24.98
CA ASP A 459 -9.14 0.93 -24.31
C ASP A 459 -9.10 1.57 -22.91
N LEU A 460 -10.14 2.31 -22.52
CA LEU A 460 -10.20 2.94 -21.21
C LEU A 460 -10.53 1.90 -20.14
N LEU A 461 -9.57 1.66 -19.25
CA LEU A 461 -9.67 0.65 -18.19
C LEU A 461 -10.00 1.28 -16.83
N LYS A 462 -10.88 0.63 -16.07
CA LYS A 462 -11.18 1.00 -14.70
C LYS A 462 -9.99 0.70 -13.78
N SER A 463 -9.47 -0.52 -13.78
CA SER A 463 -8.49 -0.99 -12.78
C SER A 463 -7.36 -1.83 -13.38
N GLY A 464 -7.69 -2.94 -14.04
CA GLY A 464 -6.76 -3.90 -14.66
C GLY A 464 -7.15 -4.26 -16.10
N LYS A 465 -6.47 -5.25 -16.69
CA LYS A 465 -6.56 -5.57 -18.13
C LYS A 465 -7.97 -5.87 -18.63
N ASN A 466 -8.79 -6.53 -17.80
CA ASN A 466 -10.13 -6.99 -18.16
C ASN A 466 -11.22 -6.12 -17.50
N SER A 467 -10.98 -4.81 -17.42
CA SER A 467 -11.86 -3.88 -16.71
C SER A 467 -12.26 -2.68 -17.57
N ASN A 468 -12.51 -2.92 -18.86
CA ASN A 468 -12.97 -1.90 -19.80
C ASN A 468 -14.18 -1.16 -19.19
N LEU A 469 -14.07 0.16 -19.08
CA LEU A 469 -15.12 0.98 -18.50
C LEU A 469 -16.32 1.08 -19.44
N PHE A 470 -16.06 0.99 -20.75
CA PHE A 470 -17.04 1.02 -21.81
C PHE A 470 -16.76 -0.11 -22.81
N VAL A 471 -17.82 -0.76 -23.29
CA VAL A 471 -17.74 -1.86 -24.26
C VAL A 471 -17.85 -1.38 -25.72
N GLY A 472 -18.13 -0.10 -25.94
CA GLY A 472 -18.24 0.50 -27.27
C GLY A 472 -19.25 1.65 -27.33
N GLU A 473 -19.38 2.26 -28.50
CA GLU A 473 -20.43 3.24 -28.77
C GLU A 473 -21.76 2.53 -29.00
N THR A 474 -22.83 2.96 -28.34
CA THR A 474 -24.17 2.37 -28.45
C THR A 474 -24.62 2.19 -29.91
N LYS A 475 -24.37 3.18 -30.78
CA LYS A 475 -24.76 3.11 -32.21
C LYS A 475 -24.03 2.02 -32.99
N LYS A 476 -22.82 1.61 -32.57
CA LYS A 476 -22.04 0.54 -33.23
C LYS A 476 -22.36 -0.83 -32.62
N VAL A 477 -22.58 -0.90 -31.31
CA VAL A 477 -22.93 -2.14 -30.60
C VAL A 477 -24.31 -2.65 -31.02
N VAL A 478 -25.30 -1.77 -31.19
CA VAL A 478 -26.66 -2.16 -31.65
C VAL A 478 -26.62 -2.71 -33.07
N ASN A 479 -25.79 -2.15 -33.95
CA ASN A 479 -25.66 -2.63 -35.33
C ASN A 479 -24.92 -3.97 -35.44
N ALA A 480 -24.06 -4.32 -34.49
CA ALA A 480 -23.37 -5.62 -34.46
C ALA A 480 -24.29 -6.78 -34.01
N HIS A 481 -25.38 -6.47 -33.30
CA HIS A 481 -26.38 -7.44 -32.84
C HIS A 481 -27.70 -7.39 -33.62
N ALA A 482 -27.82 -6.48 -34.59
CA ALA A 482 -28.93 -6.49 -35.54
C ALA A 482 -28.67 -7.60 -36.57
N THR A 483 -29.21 -8.80 -36.32
CA THR A 483 -29.40 -9.79 -37.39
C THR A 483 -30.23 -9.14 -38.50
N PRO A 484 -29.86 -9.28 -39.79
CA PRO A 484 -30.74 -8.88 -40.86
C PRO A 484 -32.00 -9.74 -40.77
N HIS A 485 -33.15 -9.08 -40.59
CA HIS A 485 -34.46 -9.72 -40.64
C HIS A 485 -34.79 -10.19 -42.06
#